data_AF-A0AAW2C398-F1
#
_entry.id   AF-A0AAW2C398-F1
#
_cell.length_a   1.000
_cell.length_b   1.000
_cell.length_c   1.000
_cell.angle_alpha   90.00
_cell.angle_beta   90.00
_cell.angle_gamma   90.00
#
_symmetry.space_group_name_H-M   'P 1'
#
loop_
_entity.id
_entity.type
_entity.pdbx_description
1 polymer ?
#
loop_
_entity_poly.entity_id
_entity_poly.type
_entity_poly.pdbx_seq_one_letter_code
_entity_poly.pdbx_strand_id
1 'polypeptide(L)'
;MGFKEIEKFNEALLAKQVWRMMQNLDFLCFRVFKARFFPNCSILDAKDSNSGSYAWKSILGARDVIKKGMVWRIGNGQSVQIKEDKWLPVKPSRVILSPLPSVMSETRVSSLINPDLSVWKSEEVNRTFLPHEASLILSIPLSRRSPPDCVSWLCTPTGEFSTSSAYKLLAASASTERASASNQANQSSFWKRLWKMQVPNKIKHFVWRVCNNALPTKCNLRRRHIVESDVCELCKADPEDALHALCFCSHVAPVGDELRPEMFATITSSVWNRRNALHFGREALPIAKISADACALLHDFINSQIPEAPLPRPAVRHQWHPPEQGFVKVNFDAALFKHTSSAGLGVIVRDWRGANLGALSMPAMLSSTVAEMEALACLRAFQFAAELDLHRVIFEGDSATIISAVSHGTSRLSSFGNIVDDVRHLLPNFSSVIFSHVNRSGNLVADALAKKASSIIGCHIWMEAFAFRHCRVGKL
;
A
#
# COMPACT_ATOMS: atom_id res chain seq x y z
N MET A 1 -13.52 -15.06 0.81
CA MET A 1 -14.40 -14.96 -0.38
C MET A 1 -14.31 -13.65 -1.16
N GLY A 2 -13.57 -12.62 -0.73
CA GLY A 2 -13.49 -11.38 -1.51
C GLY A 2 -14.85 -10.73 -1.79
N PHE A 3 -15.91 -11.15 -1.09
CA PHE A 3 -17.22 -10.52 -1.18
C PHE A 3 -17.09 -9.15 -0.58
N LYS A 4 -17.20 -8.18 -1.47
CA LYS A 4 -17.19 -6.78 -1.13
C LYS A 4 -18.63 -6.35 -0.96
N GLU A 5 -18.88 -5.54 0.05
CA GLU A 5 -20.12 -4.79 0.14
C GLU A 5 -20.26 -3.97 -1.15
N ILE A 6 -21.25 -4.33 -1.97
CA ILE A 6 -21.31 -3.90 -3.37
C ILE A 6 -21.39 -2.37 -3.49
N GLU A 7 -22.11 -1.74 -2.58
CA GLU A 7 -22.23 -0.28 -2.48
C GLU A 7 -20.87 0.37 -2.27
N LYS A 8 -20.11 -0.06 -1.24
CA LYS A 8 -18.76 0.45 -0.96
C LYS A 8 -17.78 0.13 -2.08
N PHE A 9 -17.93 -1.01 -2.74
CA PHE A 9 -17.07 -1.35 -3.88
C PHE A 9 -17.36 -0.45 -5.07
N ASN A 10 -18.63 -0.18 -5.36
CA ASN A 10 -19.06 0.75 -6.41
C ASN A 10 -18.59 2.18 -6.09
N GLU A 11 -18.70 2.62 -4.83
CA GLU A 11 -18.19 3.91 -4.38
C GLU A 11 -16.67 4.02 -4.57
N ALA A 12 -15.91 2.96 -4.23
CA ALA A 12 -14.47 2.89 -4.48
C ALA A 12 -14.10 2.87 -5.97
N LEU A 13 -14.97 2.33 -6.84
CA LEU A 13 -14.80 2.36 -8.29
C LEU A 13 -15.05 3.77 -8.85
N LEU A 14 -16.07 4.46 -8.35
CA LEU A 14 -16.36 5.86 -8.71
C LEU A 14 -15.25 6.80 -8.23
N ALA A 15 -14.74 6.61 -7.02
CA ALA A 15 -13.60 7.35 -6.50
C ALA A 15 -12.36 7.22 -7.38
N LYS A 16 -12.14 6.04 -8.01
CA LYS A 16 -11.06 5.87 -9.01
C LYS A 16 -11.21 6.84 -10.19
N GLN A 17 -12.42 7.14 -10.62
CA GLN A 17 -12.66 8.10 -11.71
C GLN A 17 -12.35 9.53 -11.25
N VAL A 18 -12.75 9.90 -10.03
CA VAL A 18 -12.36 11.19 -9.43
C VAL A 18 -10.84 11.33 -9.37
N TRP A 19 -10.14 10.29 -8.91
CA TRP A 19 -8.67 10.29 -8.87
C TRP A 19 -8.05 10.48 -10.26
N ARG A 20 -8.55 9.77 -11.28
CA ARG A 20 -8.07 9.92 -12.67
C ARG A 20 -8.28 11.34 -13.20
N MET A 21 -9.44 11.94 -12.90
CA MET A 21 -9.75 13.32 -13.28
C MET A 21 -8.81 14.34 -12.62
N MET A 22 -8.30 14.06 -11.42
CA MET A 22 -7.32 14.92 -10.75
C MET A 22 -5.91 14.80 -11.35
N GLN A 23 -5.52 13.61 -11.80
CA GLN A 23 -4.15 13.32 -12.24
C GLN A 23 -3.94 13.49 -13.74
N ASN A 24 -5.00 13.38 -14.55
CA ASN A 24 -4.91 13.46 -16.01
C ASN A 24 -5.97 14.41 -16.58
N LEU A 25 -5.51 15.59 -17.00
CA LEU A 25 -6.35 16.66 -17.54
C LEU A 25 -6.66 16.47 -19.04
N ASP A 26 -5.95 15.59 -19.74
CA ASP A 26 -6.15 15.32 -21.16
C ASP A 26 -7.27 14.31 -21.42
N PHE A 27 -7.71 13.61 -20.37
CA PHE A 27 -8.76 12.61 -20.48
C PHE A 27 -10.08 13.25 -20.95
N LEU A 28 -10.69 12.70 -22.00
CA LEU A 28 -11.94 13.25 -22.57
C LEU A 28 -13.03 13.42 -21.52
N CYS A 29 -13.17 12.44 -20.62
CA CYS A 29 -14.12 12.51 -19.52
C CYS A 29 -13.84 13.73 -18.62
N PHE A 30 -12.58 13.97 -18.26
CA PHE A 30 -12.23 15.17 -17.49
C PHE A 30 -12.62 16.46 -18.24
N ARG A 31 -12.26 16.59 -19.51
CA ARG A 31 -12.55 17.79 -20.31
C ARG A 31 -14.05 18.08 -20.41
N VAL A 32 -14.86 17.05 -20.66
CA VAL A 32 -16.32 17.15 -20.75
C VAL A 32 -16.94 17.52 -19.40
N PHE A 33 -16.57 16.82 -18.33
CA PHE A 33 -17.13 17.08 -17.00
C PHE A 33 -16.67 18.42 -16.43
N LYS A 34 -15.42 18.82 -16.66
CA LYS A 34 -14.90 20.13 -16.25
C LYS A 34 -15.64 21.26 -16.94
N ALA A 35 -15.76 21.23 -18.27
CA ALA A 35 -16.44 22.27 -19.02
C ALA A 35 -17.92 22.45 -18.60
N ARG A 36 -18.59 21.34 -18.25
CA ARG A 36 -20.02 21.36 -17.93
C ARG A 36 -20.35 21.61 -16.46
N PHE A 37 -19.61 21.02 -15.52
CA PHE A 37 -20.04 20.94 -14.12
C PHE A 37 -19.10 21.68 -13.15
N PHE A 38 -17.83 21.89 -13.50
CA PHE A 38 -16.88 22.61 -12.64
C PHE A 38 -15.87 23.43 -13.47
N PRO A 39 -16.35 24.39 -14.30
CA PRO A 39 -15.49 25.08 -15.26
C PRO A 39 -14.39 25.92 -14.59
N ASN A 40 -14.71 26.52 -13.44
CA ASN A 40 -13.87 27.51 -12.76
C ASN A 40 -13.23 26.99 -11.47
N CYS A 41 -13.34 25.69 -11.17
CA CYS A 41 -12.79 25.13 -9.95
C CYS A 41 -12.25 23.71 -10.16
N SER A 42 -11.69 23.11 -9.10
CA SER A 42 -11.28 21.71 -9.13
C SER A 42 -12.49 20.79 -8.87
N ILE A 43 -12.37 19.51 -9.23
CA ILE A 43 -13.38 18.50 -8.86
C ILE A 43 -13.55 18.39 -7.34
N LEU A 44 -12.53 18.75 -6.55
CA LEU A 44 -12.60 18.74 -5.09
C LEU A 44 -13.52 19.84 -4.55
N ASP A 45 -13.62 20.96 -5.26
CA ASP A 45 -14.38 22.16 -4.88
C ASP A 45 -15.73 22.27 -5.59
N ALA A 46 -15.97 21.38 -6.55
CA ALA A 46 -17.21 21.35 -7.32
C ALA A 46 -18.44 21.26 -6.40
N LYS A 47 -19.42 22.12 -6.63
CA LYS A 47 -20.68 22.12 -5.87
C LYS A 47 -21.71 21.24 -6.58
N ASP A 48 -22.62 20.68 -5.80
CA ASP A 48 -23.77 19.99 -6.39
C ASP A 48 -24.68 21.02 -7.07
N SER A 49 -25.26 20.63 -8.19
CA SER A 49 -26.16 21.45 -8.99
C SER A 49 -27.44 20.66 -9.24
N ASN A 50 -28.60 21.28 -9.09
CA ASN A 50 -29.89 20.60 -9.28
C ASN A 50 -30.04 20.00 -10.70
N SER A 51 -29.38 20.57 -11.70
CA SER A 51 -29.33 20.10 -13.10
C SER A 51 -28.26 19.03 -13.39
N GLY A 52 -27.58 18.52 -12.35
CA GLY A 52 -26.54 17.50 -12.47
C GLY A 52 -27.08 16.16 -12.94
N SER A 53 -26.44 15.56 -13.96
CA SER A 53 -26.76 14.19 -14.39
C SER A 53 -26.55 13.17 -13.26
N TYR A 54 -27.24 12.03 -13.32
CA TYR A 54 -27.05 10.95 -12.33
C TYR A 54 -25.58 10.49 -12.23
N ALA A 55 -24.90 10.40 -13.38
CA ALA A 55 -23.47 10.08 -13.44
C ALA A 55 -22.61 11.12 -12.72
N TRP A 56 -22.88 12.42 -12.93
CA TRP A 56 -22.18 13.50 -12.23
C TRP A 56 -22.40 13.44 -10.73
N LYS A 57 -23.65 13.29 -10.27
CA LYS A 57 -23.98 13.18 -8.85
C LYS A 57 -23.27 11.99 -8.19
N SER A 58 -23.18 10.86 -8.89
CA SER A 58 -22.45 9.67 -8.42
C SER A 58 -20.93 9.91 -8.30
N ILE A 59 -20.32 10.56 -9.28
CA ILE A 59 -18.90 10.95 -9.25
C ILE A 59 -18.63 11.96 -8.14
N LEU A 60 -19.50 12.96 -8.01
CA LEU A 60 -19.40 14.00 -7.00
C LEU A 60 -19.54 13.44 -5.58
N GLY A 61 -20.45 12.48 -5.36
CA GLY A 61 -20.57 11.78 -4.09
C GLY A 61 -19.32 10.97 -3.73
N ALA A 62 -18.71 10.28 -4.71
CA ALA A 62 -17.50 9.49 -4.49
C ALA A 62 -16.23 10.35 -4.23
N ARG A 63 -16.29 11.66 -4.45
CA ARG A 63 -15.22 12.61 -4.10
C ARG A 63 -14.85 12.56 -2.63
N ASP A 64 -15.81 12.33 -1.75
CA ASP A 64 -15.56 12.37 -0.31
C ASP A 64 -14.68 11.19 0.14
N VAL A 65 -14.72 10.07 -0.59
CA VAL A 65 -13.76 8.97 -0.44
C VAL A 65 -12.34 9.45 -0.72
N ILE A 66 -12.17 10.27 -1.77
CA ILE A 66 -10.87 10.87 -2.10
C ILE A 66 -10.43 11.82 -0.99
N LYS A 67 -11.30 12.75 -0.56
CA LYS A 67 -11.00 13.67 0.55
C LYS A 67 -10.63 12.95 1.85
N LYS A 68 -11.22 11.77 2.11
CA LYS A 68 -10.89 10.95 3.29
C LYS A 68 -9.47 10.38 3.22
N GLY A 69 -9.06 9.83 2.07
CA GLY A 69 -7.78 9.12 1.91
C GLY A 69 -6.63 9.89 1.26
N MET A 70 -6.89 11.10 0.73
CA MET A 70 -5.88 11.94 0.12
C MET A 70 -5.05 12.70 1.17
N VAL A 71 -3.78 12.93 0.84
CA VAL A 71 -2.86 13.81 1.58
C VAL A 71 -2.05 14.60 0.56
N TRP A 72 -1.80 15.87 0.85
CA TRP A 72 -0.92 16.71 0.06
C TRP A 72 0.54 16.39 0.37
N ARG A 73 1.34 16.27 -0.68
CA ARG A 73 2.78 16.20 -0.62
C ARG A 73 3.33 17.55 -1.04
N ILE A 74 4.01 18.21 -0.10
CA ILE A 74 4.49 19.58 -0.27
C ILE A 74 5.60 19.61 -1.34
N GLY A 75 5.44 20.51 -2.30
CA GLY A 75 6.46 20.97 -3.22
C GLY A 75 6.76 22.44 -2.92
N ASN A 76 6.17 23.35 -3.70
CA ASN A 76 6.31 24.79 -3.54
C ASN A 76 5.37 25.41 -2.48
N GLY A 77 4.43 24.64 -1.93
CA GLY A 77 3.49 25.05 -0.90
C GLY A 77 2.41 26.03 -1.36
N GLN A 78 2.31 26.31 -2.67
CA GLN A 78 1.39 27.31 -3.20
C GLN A 78 -0.04 26.80 -3.31
N SER A 79 -0.30 25.50 -3.31
CA SER A 79 -1.66 24.94 -3.50
C SER A 79 -2.30 24.48 -2.20
N VAL A 80 -1.53 24.47 -1.10
CA VAL A 80 -1.92 23.83 0.17
C VAL A 80 -2.16 24.89 1.22
N GLN A 81 -3.33 24.87 1.84
CA GLN A 81 -3.68 25.72 2.98
C GLN A 81 -3.14 25.12 4.27
N ILE A 82 -2.54 25.94 5.14
CA ILE A 82 -1.88 25.46 6.37
C ILE A 82 -2.86 24.72 7.28
N LYS A 83 -4.07 25.27 7.47
CA LYS A 83 -5.04 24.81 8.47
C LYS A 83 -6.00 23.74 7.96
N GLU A 84 -6.55 23.94 6.77
CA GLU A 84 -7.66 23.13 6.24
C GLU A 84 -7.20 21.84 5.54
N ASP A 85 -6.01 21.86 4.91
CA ASP A 85 -5.54 20.74 4.11
C ASP A 85 -4.79 19.69 4.94
N LYS A 86 -4.87 18.43 4.49
CA LYS A 86 -4.11 17.32 5.07
C LYS A 86 -2.73 17.24 4.44
N TRP A 87 -1.69 17.72 5.11
CA TRP A 87 -0.32 17.73 4.55
C TRP A 87 0.77 17.29 5.53
N LEU A 88 0.43 17.05 6.79
CA LEU A 88 1.38 16.45 7.72
C LEU A 88 1.56 14.94 7.46
N PRO A 89 2.79 14.42 7.61
CA PRO A 89 3.12 13.09 7.13
C PRO A 89 2.64 11.95 8.05
N VAL A 90 2.41 12.20 9.35
CA VAL A 90 2.15 11.17 10.36
C VAL A 90 0.81 11.40 11.11
N LYS A 91 0.31 10.37 11.81
CA LYS A 91 -0.81 10.42 12.76
C LYS A 91 -0.37 11.03 14.12
N PRO A 92 -1.27 11.56 14.98
CA PRO A 92 -2.73 11.36 14.98
C PRO A 92 -3.50 12.28 14.04
N SER A 93 -3.01 13.49 13.78
CA SER A 93 -3.66 14.45 12.90
C SER A 93 -2.77 14.76 11.69
N ARG A 94 -3.38 14.81 10.50
CA ARG A 94 -2.71 15.25 9.27
C ARG A 94 -2.96 16.72 8.94
N VAL A 95 -3.83 17.34 9.74
CA VAL A 95 -4.16 18.76 9.72
C VAL A 95 -3.54 19.42 10.93
N ILE A 96 -3.28 20.72 10.84
CA ILE A 96 -2.75 21.51 11.94
C ILE A 96 -3.83 21.70 13.00
N LEU A 97 -3.50 21.36 14.24
CA LEU A 97 -4.33 21.53 15.44
C LEU A 97 -3.93 22.78 16.25
N SER A 98 -2.76 23.36 15.98
CA SER A 98 -2.33 24.61 16.60
C SER A 98 -3.41 25.70 16.53
N PRO A 99 -3.65 26.47 17.62
CA PRO A 99 -4.61 27.56 17.63
C PRO A 99 -4.09 28.75 16.83
N LEU A 100 -4.26 28.69 15.50
CA LEU A 100 -3.86 29.75 14.59
C LEU A 100 -4.86 30.92 14.64
N PRO A 101 -4.40 32.18 14.62
CA PRO A 101 -5.25 33.36 14.50
C PRO A 101 -6.20 33.25 13.30
N SER A 102 -7.41 33.81 13.40
CA SER A 102 -8.43 33.72 12.33
C SER A 102 -7.91 34.26 10.98
N VAL A 103 -7.05 35.27 11.02
CA VAL A 103 -6.36 35.87 9.85
C VAL A 103 -5.49 34.86 9.08
N MET A 104 -5.01 33.79 9.74
CA MET A 104 -4.16 32.78 9.14
C MET A 104 -4.92 31.61 8.50
N SER A 105 -6.26 31.63 8.50
CA SER A 105 -7.06 30.50 8.02
C SER A 105 -6.89 30.24 6.51
N GLU A 106 -6.64 31.27 5.72
CA GLU A 106 -6.39 31.16 4.26
C GLU A 106 -4.90 31.16 3.90
N THR A 107 -4.01 31.13 4.90
CA THR A 107 -2.57 31.17 4.64
C THR A 107 -2.09 29.85 4.03
N ARG A 108 -1.26 29.96 2.99
CA ARG A 108 -0.70 28.82 2.25
C ARG A 108 0.64 28.39 2.84
N VAL A 109 0.98 27.10 2.70
CA VAL A 109 2.23 26.52 3.19
C VAL A 109 3.46 27.24 2.64
N SER A 110 3.37 27.83 1.45
CA SER A 110 4.41 28.66 0.84
C SER A 110 4.88 29.81 1.73
N SER A 111 4.05 30.33 2.65
CA SER A 111 4.47 31.39 3.58
C SER A 111 5.55 30.93 4.56
N LEU A 112 5.58 29.63 4.88
CA LEU A 112 6.54 29.01 5.80
C LEU A 112 7.85 28.61 5.11
N ILE A 113 7.92 28.75 3.79
CA ILE A 113 9.07 28.34 2.98
C ILE A 113 9.88 29.59 2.61
N ASN A 114 11.20 29.51 2.75
CA ASN A 114 12.11 30.49 2.16
C ASN A 114 12.28 30.15 0.66
N PRO A 115 11.83 31.03 -0.26
CA PRO A 115 11.82 30.72 -1.69
C PRO A 115 13.23 30.61 -2.29
N ASP A 116 14.21 31.36 -1.77
CA ASP A 116 15.56 31.41 -2.31
C ASP A 116 16.38 30.19 -1.91
N LEU A 117 16.20 29.73 -0.67
CA LEU A 117 16.96 28.64 -0.09
C LEU A 117 16.26 27.27 -0.20
N SER A 118 14.96 27.26 -0.51
CA SER A 118 14.11 26.05 -0.47
C SER A 118 14.20 25.31 0.87
N VAL A 119 14.19 26.08 1.96
CA VAL A 119 14.20 25.58 3.35
C VAL A 119 13.04 26.16 4.13
N TRP A 120 12.60 25.45 5.17
CA TRP A 120 11.61 25.97 6.11
C TRP A 120 12.15 27.16 6.90
N LYS A 121 11.31 28.18 7.09
CA LYS A 121 11.56 29.29 8.02
C LYS A 121 11.46 28.77 9.46
N SER A 122 12.52 28.13 9.92
CA SER A 122 12.51 27.31 11.13
C SER A 122 12.06 28.05 12.38
N GLU A 123 12.46 29.32 12.54
CA GLU A 123 12.03 30.16 13.65
C GLU A 123 10.53 30.47 13.61
N GLU A 124 9.99 30.79 12.43
CA GLU A 124 8.57 31.08 12.23
C GLU A 124 7.71 29.84 12.47
N VAL A 125 8.17 28.67 12.01
CA VAL A 125 7.51 27.38 12.25
C VAL A 125 7.47 27.06 13.75
N ASN A 126 8.61 27.17 14.45
CA ASN A 126 8.67 26.88 15.90
C ASN A 126 7.85 27.86 16.75
N ARG A 127 7.70 29.11 16.31
CA ARG A 127 6.88 30.12 17.00
C ARG A 127 5.38 29.94 16.78
N THR A 128 5.00 29.48 15.60
CA THR A 128 3.60 29.43 15.15
C THR A 128 2.89 28.13 15.54
N PHE A 129 3.61 27.00 15.55
CA PHE A 129 3.01 25.68 15.73
C PHE A 129 3.42 25.02 17.06
N LEU A 130 2.59 24.11 17.54
CA LEU A 130 2.92 23.24 18.67
C LEU A 130 4.22 22.48 18.39
N PRO A 131 5.08 22.22 19.41
CA PRO A 131 6.41 21.64 19.19
C PRO A 131 6.42 20.33 18.38
N HIS A 132 5.40 19.48 18.57
CA HIS A 132 5.28 18.24 17.81
C HIS A 132 4.92 18.47 16.33
N GLU A 133 4.09 19.46 16.01
CA GLU A 133 3.74 19.82 14.63
C GLU A 133 4.90 20.53 13.95
N ALA A 134 5.56 21.46 14.65
CA ALA A 134 6.76 22.13 14.16
C ALA A 134 7.84 21.11 13.77
N SER A 135 8.11 20.12 14.65
CA SER A 135 9.03 19.03 14.35
C SER A 135 8.65 18.24 13.10
N LEU A 136 7.36 17.90 12.94
CA LEU A 136 6.86 17.21 11.75
C LEU A 136 7.02 18.05 10.48
N ILE A 137 6.70 19.35 10.52
CA ILE A 137 6.85 20.26 9.39
C ILE A 137 8.31 20.33 8.95
N LEU A 138 9.21 20.56 9.91
CA LEU A 138 10.65 20.67 9.66
C LEU A 138 11.28 19.36 9.15
N SER A 139 10.63 18.21 9.41
CA SER A 139 11.06 16.91 8.90
C SER A 139 10.69 16.64 7.44
N ILE A 140 9.81 17.46 6.83
CA ILE A 140 9.40 17.32 5.43
C ILE A 140 10.54 17.85 4.55
N PRO A 141 11.16 17.00 3.71
CA PRO A 141 12.23 17.44 2.82
C PRO A 141 11.65 18.29 1.68
N LEU A 142 12.21 19.49 1.50
CA LEU A 142 11.87 20.39 0.40
C LEU A 142 12.84 20.20 -0.77
N SER A 143 12.30 20.18 -1.99
CA SER A 143 13.10 20.10 -3.21
C SER A 143 13.57 21.48 -3.65
N ARG A 144 14.85 21.60 -3.99
CA ARG A 144 15.43 22.83 -4.56
C ARG A 144 14.84 23.22 -5.92
N ARG A 145 14.18 22.29 -6.60
CA ARG A 145 13.51 22.56 -7.88
C ARG A 145 12.16 23.25 -7.71
N SER A 146 11.66 23.36 -6.47
CA SER A 146 10.35 23.93 -6.15
C SER A 146 9.22 23.37 -7.04
N PRO A 147 9.05 22.03 -7.11
CA PRO A 147 8.00 21.42 -7.92
C PRO A 147 6.61 21.82 -7.39
N PRO A 148 5.55 21.77 -8.21
CA PRO A 148 4.20 22.01 -7.73
C PRO A 148 3.80 20.98 -6.66
N ASP A 149 2.96 21.40 -5.71
CA ASP A 149 2.34 20.49 -4.76
C ASP A 149 1.53 19.42 -5.48
N CYS A 150 1.47 18.21 -4.91
CA CYS A 150 0.68 17.13 -5.51
C CYS A 150 -0.08 16.33 -4.47
N VAL A 151 -1.13 15.67 -4.93
CA VAL A 151 -1.98 14.82 -4.08
C VAL A 151 -1.48 13.37 -4.13
N SER A 152 -1.28 12.79 -2.95
CA SER A 152 -0.88 11.40 -2.72
C SER A 152 -2.01 10.61 -2.04
N TRP A 153 -2.11 9.33 -2.37
CA TRP A 153 -3.07 8.40 -1.77
C TRP A 153 -2.47 7.65 -0.58
N LEU A 154 -2.96 7.95 0.62
CA LEU A 154 -2.37 7.46 1.86
C LEU A 154 -2.48 5.95 2.05
N CYS A 155 -3.52 5.32 1.49
CA CYS A 155 -3.78 3.91 1.75
C CYS A 155 -2.86 2.96 0.95
N THR A 156 -1.83 3.49 0.29
CA THR A 156 -0.83 2.76 -0.48
C THR A 156 0.57 3.36 -0.30
N PRO A 157 1.63 2.54 -0.16
CA PRO A 157 3.01 3.05 -0.06
C PRO A 157 3.48 3.85 -1.27
N THR A 158 2.97 3.53 -2.46
CA THR A 158 3.31 4.22 -3.71
C THR A 158 2.64 5.58 -3.85
N GLY A 159 1.70 5.91 -2.97
CA GLY A 159 0.84 7.09 -3.09
C GLY A 159 -0.18 7.02 -4.22
N GLU A 160 -0.35 5.87 -4.87
CA GLU A 160 -1.29 5.69 -5.98
C GLU A 160 -2.64 5.14 -5.52
N PHE A 161 -3.72 5.73 -6.02
CA PHE A 161 -5.05 5.22 -5.73
C PHE A 161 -5.27 3.80 -6.26
N SER A 162 -5.75 2.91 -5.39
CA SER A 162 -6.31 1.62 -5.80
C SER A 162 -7.70 1.42 -5.23
N THR A 163 -8.62 0.90 -6.04
CA THR A 163 -9.98 0.54 -5.61
C THR A 163 -9.95 -0.41 -4.42
N SER A 164 -8.97 -1.31 -4.34
CA SER A 164 -8.83 -2.21 -3.19
C SER A 164 -8.52 -1.46 -1.90
N SER A 165 -7.64 -0.46 -1.94
CA SER A 165 -7.26 0.31 -0.75
C SER A 165 -8.39 1.26 -0.32
N ALA A 166 -9.08 1.89 -1.27
CA ALA A 166 -10.26 2.73 -1.00
C ALA A 166 -11.43 1.92 -0.41
N TYR A 167 -11.68 0.72 -0.92
CA TYR A 167 -12.67 -0.17 -0.34
C TYR A 167 -12.33 -0.52 1.13
N LYS A 168 -11.06 -0.81 1.44
CA LYS A 168 -10.62 -1.07 2.82
C LYS A 168 -10.84 0.14 3.72
N LEU A 169 -10.58 1.36 3.22
CA LEU A 169 -10.85 2.61 3.93
C LEU A 169 -12.34 2.74 4.29
N LEU A 170 -13.23 2.53 3.32
CA LEU A 170 -14.69 2.58 3.50
C LEU A 170 -15.22 1.47 4.43
N ALA A 171 -14.65 0.27 4.35
CA ALA A 171 -15.02 -0.83 5.21
C ALA A 171 -14.64 -0.56 6.67
N ALA A 172 -13.46 0.04 6.91
CA ALA A 172 -12.95 0.35 8.25
C ALA A 172 -13.70 1.49 8.95
N SER A 173 -14.15 2.52 8.21
CA SER A 173 -14.92 3.62 8.81
C SER A 173 -16.27 3.15 9.36
N ALA A 174 -16.94 2.24 8.65
CA ALA A 174 -18.24 1.70 9.08
C ALA A 174 -18.18 0.80 10.32
N SER A 175 -17.04 0.15 10.59
CA SER A 175 -16.84 -0.65 11.81
C SER A 175 -16.64 0.20 13.06
N THR A 176 -16.19 1.45 12.93
CA THR A 176 -16.01 2.37 14.06
C THR A 176 -17.33 3.02 14.48
N GLU A 177 -18.28 3.19 13.55
CA GLU A 177 -19.58 3.82 13.79
C GLU A 177 -20.65 2.85 14.34
N ARG A 178 -20.49 1.53 14.16
CA ARG A 178 -21.35 0.53 14.79
C ARG A 178 -20.72 0.09 16.10
N ALA A 179 -21.39 0.32 17.23
CA ALA A 179 -21.04 -0.29 18.50
C ALA A 179 -20.74 -1.79 18.29
N SER A 180 -19.54 -2.22 18.66
CA SER A 180 -19.08 -3.60 18.44
C SER A 180 -19.95 -4.55 19.28
N ALA A 181 -20.93 -5.18 18.64
CA ALA A 181 -21.63 -6.31 19.24
C ALA A 181 -20.62 -7.45 19.47
N SER A 182 -20.61 -8.03 20.68
CA SER A 182 -19.68 -9.10 21.10
C SER A 182 -19.60 -10.30 20.13
N ASN A 183 -20.66 -10.52 19.32
CA ASN A 183 -20.72 -11.59 18.32
C ASN A 183 -19.93 -11.34 17.01
N GLN A 184 -19.44 -10.12 16.73
CA GLN A 184 -18.69 -9.86 15.49
C GLN A 184 -17.31 -10.52 15.47
N ALA A 185 -16.64 -10.62 16.62
CA ALA A 185 -15.34 -11.27 16.73
C ALA A 185 -15.44 -12.79 16.46
N ASN A 186 -16.48 -13.43 17.01
CA ASN A 186 -16.77 -14.86 16.82
C ASN A 186 -17.23 -15.18 15.40
N GLN A 187 -18.03 -14.31 14.77
CA GLN A 187 -18.35 -14.43 13.34
C GLN A 187 -17.09 -14.30 12.47
N SER A 188 -16.22 -13.32 12.75
CA SER A 188 -14.97 -13.10 12.02
C SER A 188 -14.01 -14.30 12.12
N SER A 189 -13.86 -14.91 13.30
CA SER A 189 -13.02 -16.10 13.49
C SER A 189 -13.59 -17.33 12.78
N PHE A 190 -14.91 -17.54 12.82
CA PHE A 190 -15.60 -18.59 12.07
C PHE A 190 -15.33 -18.48 10.56
N TRP A 191 -15.56 -17.30 9.97
CA TRP A 191 -15.30 -17.10 8.54
C TRP A 191 -13.83 -17.28 8.17
N LYS A 192 -12.90 -16.81 9.02
CA LYS A 192 -11.45 -17.05 8.82
C LYS A 192 -11.13 -18.54 8.79
N ARG A 193 -11.73 -19.33 9.69
CA ARG A 193 -11.54 -20.80 9.72
C ARG A 193 -12.10 -21.45 8.46
N LEU A 194 -13.31 -21.09 8.03
CA LEU A 194 -13.92 -21.57 6.78
C LEU A 194 -13.03 -21.32 5.56
N TRP A 195 -12.49 -20.10 5.41
CA TRP A 195 -11.65 -19.75 4.26
C TRP A 195 -10.28 -20.46 4.26
N LYS A 196 -9.79 -20.83 5.44
CA LYS A 196 -8.53 -21.57 5.62
C LYS A 196 -8.67 -23.09 5.41
N MET A 197 -9.88 -23.63 5.31
CA MET A 197 -10.09 -25.06 5.08
C MET A 197 -9.34 -25.55 3.83
N GLN A 198 -8.77 -26.74 3.90
CA GLN A 198 -8.06 -27.37 2.77
C GLN A 198 -9.04 -28.14 1.88
N VAL A 199 -9.95 -27.39 1.24
CA VAL A 199 -10.94 -27.91 0.27
C VAL A 199 -10.99 -27.00 -0.96
N PRO A 200 -11.47 -27.51 -2.12
CA PRO A 200 -11.71 -26.67 -3.29
C PRO A 200 -12.59 -25.45 -2.98
N ASN A 201 -12.31 -24.31 -3.62
CA ASN A 201 -13.07 -23.06 -3.39
C ASN A 201 -14.58 -23.26 -3.60
N LYS A 202 -15.01 -24.05 -4.59
CA LYS A 202 -16.44 -24.35 -4.82
C LYS A 202 -17.14 -24.90 -3.56
N ILE A 203 -16.44 -25.70 -2.74
CA ILE A 203 -16.97 -26.30 -1.51
C ILE A 203 -17.02 -25.24 -0.40
N LYS A 204 -16.01 -24.38 -0.26
CA LYS A 204 -16.05 -23.24 0.67
C LYS A 204 -17.23 -22.30 0.39
N HIS A 205 -17.46 -22.01 -0.88
CA HIS A 205 -18.61 -21.23 -1.35
C HIS A 205 -19.93 -21.93 -1.02
N PHE A 206 -20.03 -23.24 -1.25
CA PHE A 206 -21.19 -24.03 -0.88
C PHE A 206 -21.49 -23.94 0.63
N VAL A 207 -20.51 -24.21 1.49
CA VAL A 207 -20.69 -24.14 2.96
C VAL A 207 -21.10 -22.73 3.39
N TRP A 208 -20.53 -21.68 2.79
CA TRP A 208 -21.01 -20.33 3.06
C TRP A 208 -22.48 -20.11 2.67
N ARG A 209 -22.93 -20.65 1.53
CA ARG A 209 -24.35 -20.57 1.14
C ARG A 209 -25.24 -21.29 2.15
N VAL A 210 -24.80 -22.43 2.68
CA VAL A 210 -25.49 -23.15 3.76
C VAL A 210 -25.61 -22.26 4.99
N CYS A 211 -24.49 -21.71 5.49
CA CYS A 211 -24.46 -20.88 6.69
C CYS A 211 -25.26 -19.57 6.56
N ASN A 212 -25.45 -19.05 5.35
CA ASN A 212 -26.26 -17.84 5.08
C ASN A 212 -27.69 -18.17 4.60
N ASN A 213 -28.13 -19.43 4.73
CA ASN A 213 -29.44 -19.89 4.28
C ASN A 213 -29.77 -19.47 2.83
N ALA A 214 -28.77 -19.56 1.94
CA ALA A 214 -28.81 -19.10 0.55
C ALA A 214 -28.88 -20.26 -0.46
N LEU A 215 -29.13 -21.49 0.02
CA LEU A 215 -29.45 -22.62 -0.84
C LEU A 215 -30.92 -22.55 -1.29
N PRO A 216 -31.24 -22.94 -2.53
CA PRO A 216 -32.62 -23.01 -3.03
C PRO A 216 -33.34 -24.24 -2.48
N THR A 217 -33.42 -24.39 -1.16
CA THR A 217 -34.22 -25.45 -0.51
C THR A 217 -35.71 -25.13 -0.64
N LYS A 218 -36.60 -26.13 -0.55
CA LYS A 218 -38.06 -25.88 -0.65
C LYS A 218 -38.55 -24.84 0.36
N CYS A 219 -38.04 -24.84 1.60
CA CYS A 219 -38.34 -23.79 2.58
C CYS A 219 -37.99 -22.38 2.06
N ASN A 220 -36.83 -22.21 1.43
CA ASN A 220 -36.39 -20.92 0.88
C ASN A 220 -37.14 -20.54 -0.41
N LEU A 221 -37.47 -21.52 -1.25
CA LEU A 221 -38.26 -21.30 -2.46
C LEU A 221 -39.70 -20.90 -2.12
N ARG A 222 -40.32 -21.54 -1.12
CA ARG A 222 -41.64 -21.18 -0.60
C ARG A 222 -41.64 -19.79 0.00
N ARG A 223 -40.62 -19.44 0.79
CA ARG A 223 -40.43 -18.08 1.33
C ARG A 223 -40.35 -17.01 0.23
N ARG A 224 -39.87 -17.37 -0.96
CA ARG A 224 -39.81 -16.50 -2.14
C ARG A 224 -41.01 -16.63 -3.07
N HIS A 225 -42.07 -17.34 -2.66
CA HIS A 225 -43.29 -17.58 -3.42
C HIS A 225 -43.06 -18.28 -4.78
N ILE A 226 -42.01 -19.11 -4.88
CA ILE A 226 -41.70 -19.89 -6.10
C ILE A 226 -42.42 -21.25 -6.09
N VAL A 227 -42.62 -21.84 -4.92
CA VAL A 227 -43.31 -23.13 -4.73
C VAL A 227 -44.33 -23.02 -3.59
N GLU A 228 -45.37 -23.85 -3.65
CA GLU A 228 -46.47 -23.83 -2.66
C GLU A 228 -46.15 -24.64 -1.39
N SER A 229 -45.45 -25.77 -1.55
CA SER A 229 -45.08 -26.68 -0.46
C SER A 229 -43.58 -26.61 -0.15
N ASP A 230 -43.25 -26.65 1.13
CA ASP A 230 -41.88 -26.74 1.65
C ASP A 230 -41.44 -28.17 1.96
N VAL A 231 -42.28 -29.18 1.72
CA VAL A 231 -42.00 -30.58 2.04
C VAL A 231 -40.88 -31.15 1.15
N CYS A 232 -39.97 -31.89 1.77
CA CYS A 232 -38.85 -32.56 1.11
C CYS A 232 -39.33 -33.61 0.10
N GLU A 233 -38.84 -33.53 -1.14
CA GLU A 233 -39.25 -34.47 -2.22
C GLU A 233 -38.74 -35.90 -2.01
N LEU A 234 -37.71 -36.08 -1.17
CA LEU A 234 -37.12 -37.39 -0.90
C LEU A 234 -37.87 -38.14 0.22
N CYS A 235 -37.97 -37.57 1.42
CA CYS A 235 -38.65 -38.24 2.53
C CYS A 235 -40.16 -38.02 2.54
N LYS A 236 -40.66 -36.98 1.84
CA LYS A 236 -42.08 -36.61 1.76
C LYS A 236 -42.75 -36.36 3.12
N ALA A 237 -41.98 -36.12 4.18
CA ALA A 237 -42.47 -36.00 5.55
C ALA A 237 -42.20 -34.62 6.14
N ASP A 238 -40.93 -34.18 6.13
CA ASP A 238 -40.50 -32.95 6.81
C ASP A 238 -40.27 -31.78 5.84
N PRO A 239 -40.34 -30.52 6.32
CA PRO A 239 -39.91 -29.36 5.57
C PRO A 239 -38.42 -29.41 5.18
N GLU A 240 -38.10 -29.09 3.93
CA GLU A 240 -36.73 -29.07 3.42
C GLU A 240 -36.06 -27.72 3.70
N ASP A 241 -35.48 -27.60 4.90
CA ASP A 241 -34.44 -26.61 5.18
C ASP A 241 -33.04 -27.14 4.84
N ALA A 242 -32.00 -26.31 5.01
CA ALA A 242 -30.63 -26.70 4.66
C ALA A 242 -30.09 -27.85 5.54
N LEU A 243 -30.51 -27.94 6.82
CA LEU A 243 -30.06 -28.99 7.73
C LEU A 243 -30.77 -30.31 7.41
N HIS A 244 -32.08 -30.28 7.16
CA HIS A 244 -32.83 -31.43 6.70
C HIS A 244 -32.28 -31.94 5.36
N ALA A 245 -32.09 -31.05 4.38
CA ALA A 245 -31.61 -31.44 3.06
C ALA A 245 -30.23 -32.13 3.08
N LEU A 246 -29.35 -31.73 4.00
CA LEU A 246 -27.95 -32.15 4.01
C LEU A 246 -27.60 -33.21 5.06
N CYS A 247 -28.30 -33.24 6.20
CA CYS A 247 -27.90 -34.02 7.37
C CYS A 247 -29.02 -34.87 7.97
N PHE A 248 -30.26 -34.37 8.01
CA PHE A 248 -31.34 -35.02 8.79
C PHE A 248 -32.41 -35.74 7.97
N CYS A 249 -32.35 -35.67 6.64
CA CYS A 249 -33.27 -36.43 5.79
C CYS A 249 -32.95 -37.93 5.88
N SER A 250 -33.98 -38.76 6.11
CA SER A 250 -33.88 -40.23 6.22
C SER A 250 -33.29 -40.93 4.99
N HIS A 251 -33.26 -40.24 3.84
CA HIS A 251 -32.70 -40.74 2.58
C HIS A 251 -31.26 -40.24 2.31
N VAL A 252 -30.64 -39.57 3.28
CA VAL A 252 -29.23 -39.17 3.25
C VAL A 252 -28.45 -40.13 4.15
N ALA A 253 -27.23 -40.51 3.73
CA ALA A 253 -26.35 -41.31 4.58
C ALA A 253 -26.02 -40.51 5.86
N PRO A 254 -26.09 -41.12 7.07
CA PRO A 254 -25.75 -40.42 8.30
C PRO A 254 -24.33 -39.87 8.20
N VAL A 255 -24.22 -38.53 8.24
CA VAL A 255 -22.93 -37.85 8.30
C VAL A 255 -22.49 -37.95 9.76
N GLY A 256 -21.58 -38.88 10.06
CA GLY A 256 -21.16 -39.14 11.44
C GLY A 256 -20.56 -37.92 12.14
N ASP A 257 -20.75 -37.83 13.46
CA ASP A 257 -20.37 -36.67 14.28
C ASP A 257 -18.83 -36.47 14.41
N GLU A 258 -18.03 -37.50 14.10
CA GLU A 258 -16.57 -37.48 14.26
C GLU A 258 -15.79 -37.02 13.01
N LEU A 259 -16.46 -36.47 12.00
CA LEU A 259 -15.82 -36.10 10.73
C LEU A 259 -15.04 -34.78 10.83
N ARG A 260 -13.81 -34.76 10.29
CA ARG A 260 -13.03 -33.52 10.09
C ARG A 260 -13.87 -32.49 9.31
N PRO A 261 -13.79 -31.18 9.62
CA PRO A 261 -14.59 -30.15 8.95
C PRO A 261 -14.49 -30.16 7.41
N GLU A 262 -13.29 -30.42 6.87
CA GLU A 262 -13.05 -30.55 5.43
C GLU A 262 -13.80 -31.73 4.82
N MET A 263 -13.83 -32.86 5.52
CA MET A 263 -14.55 -34.06 5.09
C MET A 263 -16.06 -33.82 5.16
N PHE A 264 -16.55 -33.26 6.27
CA PHE A 264 -17.95 -32.89 6.44
C PHE A 264 -18.44 -31.94 5.33
N ALA A 265 -17.67 -30.89 5.03
CA ALA A 265 -17.99 -29.94 3.97
C ALA A 265 -18.02 -30.59 2.58
N THR A 266 -17.10 -31.52 2.32
CA THR A 266 -17.01 -32.21 1.02
C THR A 266 -18.17 -33.20 0.84
N ILE A 267 -18.52 -33.95 1.88
CA ILE A 267 -19.67 -34.87 1.88
C ILE A 267 -20.97 -34.10 1.69
N THR A 268 -21.22 -33.08 2.51
CA THR A 268 -22.46 -32.27 2.42
C THR A 268 -22.60 -31.58 1.06
N SER A 269 -21.50 -31.07 0.47
CA SER A 269 -21.52 -30.55 -0.90
C SER A 269 -21.87 -31.61 -1.93
N SER A 270 -21.41 -32.85 -1.74
CA SER A 270 -21.67 -33.96 -2.66
C SER A 270 -23.12 -34.46 -2.54
N VAL A 271 -23.66 -34.52 -1.31
CA VAL A 271 -25.08 -34.77 -1.05
C VAL A 271 -25.95 -33.71 -1.74
N TRP A 272 -25.62 -32.43 -1.60
CA TRP A 272 -26.35 -31.36 -2.28
C TRP A 272 -26.35 -31.50 -3.80
N ASN A 273 -25.19 -31.77 -4.40
CA ASN A 273 -25.07 -31.97 -5.84
C ASN A 273 -25.89 -33.17 -6.32
N ARG A 274 -25.88 -34.28 -5.57
CA ARG A 274 -26.71 -35.46 -5.83
C ARG A 274 -28.20 -35.11 -5.81
N ARG A 275 -28.66 -34.36 -4.80
CA ARG A 275 -30.06 -33.92 -4.72
C ARG A 275 -30.48 -33.11 -5.94
N ASN A 276 -29.65 -32.13 -6.33
CA ASN A 276 -29.94 -31.32 -7.52
C ASN A 276 -29.98 -32.17 -8.79
N ALA A 277 -29.05 -33.13 -8.94
CA ALA A 277 -29.04 -34.02 -10.09
C ALA A 277 -30.37 -34.80 -10.20
N LEU A 278 -30.82 -35.40 -9.10
CA LEU A 278 -32.11 -36.12 -9.06
C LEU A 278 -33.30 -35.21 -9.36
N HIS A 279 -33.33 -34.00 -8.79
CA HIS A 279 -34.40 -33.03 -9.05
C HIS A 279 -34.50 -32.64 -10.53
N PHE A 280 -33.36 -32.51 -11.22
CA PHE A 280 -33.32 -32.22 -12.66
C PHE A 280 -33.37 -33.48 -13.54
N GLY A 281 -33.71 -34.65 -13.00
CA GLY A 281 -33.81 -35.90 -13.75
C GLY A 281 -32.47 -36.41 -14.31
N ARG A 282 -31.35 -35.98 -13.76
CA ARG A 282 -30.01 -36.42 -14.14
C ARG A 282 -29.60 -37.64 -13.33
N GLU A 283 -28.74 -38.47 -13.91
CA GLU A 283 -28.10 -39.56 -13.19
C GLU A 283 -27.27 -39.03 -12.02
N ALA A 284 -27.34 -39.72 -10.89
CA ALA A 284 -26.65 -39.35 -9.67
C ALA A 284 -26.06 -40.58 -9.00
N LEU A 285 -24.91 -40.43 -8.36
CA LEU A 285 -24.25 -41.53 -7.65
C LEU A 285 -25.19 -42.12 -6.58
N PRO A 286 -25.16 -43.46 -6.37
CA PRO A 286 -25.85 -44.09 -5.25
C PRO A 286 -25.40 -43.46 -3.92
N ILE A 287 -26.33 -43.26 -2.99
CA ILE A 287 -26.05 -42.57 -1.72
C ILE A 287 -24.90 -43.25 -0.94
N ALA A 288 -24.82 -44.58 -1.01
CA ALA A 288 -23.77 -45.38 -0.38
C ALA A 288 -22.35 -45.06 -0.91
N LYS A 289 -22.21 -44.54 -2.13
CA LYS A 289 -20.91 -44.20 -2.74
C LYS A 289 -20.47 -42.76 -2.49
N ILE A 290 -21.36 -41.88 -1.98
CA ILE A 290 -21.07 -40.45 -1.82
C ILE A 290 -19.92 -40.19 -0.85
N SER A 291 -19.85 -40.93 0.26
CA SER A 291 -18.77 -40.75 1.25
C SER A 291 -17.39 -41.12 0.67
N ALA A 292 -17.33 -42.25 -0.05
CA ALA A 292 -16.09 -42.71 -0.69
C ALA A 292 -15.61 -41.73 -1.78
N ASP A 293 -16.53 -41.25 -2.63
CA ASP A 293 -16.23 -40.27 -3.67
C ASP A 293 -15.75 -38.93 -3.08
N ALA A 294 -16.44 -38.44 -2.03
CA ALA A 294 -16.03 -37.23 -1.31
C ALA A 294 -14.63 -37.35 -0.69
N CYS A 295 -14.28 -38.54 -0.17
CA CYS A 295 -12.96 -38.82 0.38
C CYS A 295 -11.87 -38.75 -0.71
N ALA A 296 -12.12 -39.38 -1.86
CA ALA A 296 -11.21 -39.34 -3.01
C ALA A 296 -11.00 -37.90 -3.51
N LEU A 297 -12.08 -37.14 -3.70
CA LEU A 297 -12.03 -35.74 -4.13
C LEU A 297 -11.20 -34.85 -3.18
N LEU A 298 -11.32 -35.07 -1.87
CA LEU A 298 -10.54 -34.32 -0.89
C LEU A 298 -9.06 -34.72 -0.93
N HIS A 299 -8.77 -36.02 -1.07
CA HIS A 299 -7.41 -36.54 -1.16
C HIS A 299 -6.69 -35.99 -2.41
N ASP A 300 -7.31 -36.06 -3.58
CA ASP A 300 -6.77 -35.54 -4.83
C ASP A 300 -6.51 -34.04 -4.74
N PHE A 301 -7.43 -33.28 -4.12
CA PHE A 301 -7.23 -31.87 -3.87
C PHE A 301 -5.99 -31.62 -3.00
N ILE A 302 -5.86 -32.29 -1.86
CA ILE A 302 -4.72 -32.11 -0.94
C ILE A 302 -3.40 -32.42 -1.65
N ASN A 303 -3.33 -33.52 -2.40
CA ASN A 303 -2.12 -33.91 -3.14
C ASN A 303 -1.74 -32.86 -4.20
N SER A 304 -2.71 -32.27 -4.89
CA SER A 304 -2.47 -31.20 -5.88
C SER A 304 -1.94 -29.90 -5.26
N GLN A 305 -2.07 -29.70 -3.94
CA GLN A 305 -1.59 -28.51 -3.25
C GLN A 305 -0.16 -28.64 -2.72
N ILE A 306 0.45 -29.83 -2.79
CA ILE A 306 1.85 -30.03 -2.38
C ILE A 306 2.72 -29.36 -3.46
N PRO A 307 3.41 -28.25 -3.16
CA PRO A 307 4.31 -27.63 -4.12
C PRO A 307 5.42 -28.63 -4.44
N GLU A 308 5.76 -28.79 -5.72
CA GLU A 308 7.02 -29.43 -6.08
C GLU A 308 8.15 -28.70 -5.36
N ALA A 309 8.98 -29.45 -4.63
CA ALA A 309 10.08 -28.86 -3.88
C ALA A 309 10.99 -28.11 -4.86
N PRO A 310 11.17 -26.77 -4.70
CA PRO A 310 12.12 -26.07 -5.54
C PRO A 310 13.51 -26.65 -5.27
N LEU A 311 14.25 -26.92 -6.35
CA LEU A 311 15.66 -27.32 -6.27
C LEU A 311 16.39 -26.38 -5.29
N PRO A 312 17.21 -26.90 -4.35
CA PRO A 312 17.95 -26.06 -3.42
C PRO A 312 18.84 -25.11 -4.23
N ARG A 313 18.49 -23.82 -4.22
CA ARG A 313 19.35 -22.78 -4.80
C ARG A 313 20.62 -22.71 -3.96
N PRO A 314 21.81 -22.74 -4.56
CA PRO A 314 23.05 -22.59 -3.80
C PRO A 314 23.01 -21.29 -3.00
N ALA A 315 23.43 -21.35 -1.74
CA ALA A 315 23.51 -20.19 -0.87
C ALA A 315 24.55 -19.21 -1.43
N VAL A 316 24.11 -18.23 -2.21
CA VAL A 316 24.98 -17.15 -2.69
C VAL A 316 25.40 -16.34 -1.47
N ARG A 317 26.69 -16.41 -1.12
CA ARG A 317 27.29 -15.47 -0.17
C ARG A 317 27.26 -14.09 -0.81
N HIS A 318 26.31 -13.26 -0.42
CA HIS A 318 26.18 -11.88 -0.88
C HIS A 318 27.27 -11.01 -0.23
N GLN A 319 28.50 -11.13 -0.70
CA GLN A 319 29.59 -10.18 -0.41
C GLN A 319 29.56 -9.03 -1.42
N TRP A 320 29.99 -7.85 -0.97
CA TRP A 320 30.21 -6.72 -1.85
C TRP A 320 31.37 -7.01 -2.81
N HIS A 321 31.24 -6.60 -4.07
CA HIS A 321 32.28 -6.75 -5.08
C HIS A 321 32.59 -5.39 -5.74
N PRO A 322 33.86 -5.11 -6.05
CA PRO A 322 34.24 -3.90 -6.76
C PRO A 322 33.62 -3.87 -8.17
N PRO A 323 33.41 -2.67 -8.74
CA PRO A 323 32.90 -2.53 -10.11
C PRO A 323 33.96 -2.88 -11.16
N GLU A 324 33.53 -2.98 -12.43
CA GLU A 324 34.44 -3.12 -13.56
C GLU A 324 35.36 -1.90 -13.73
N GLN A 325 36.51 -2.09 -14.37
CA GLN A 325 37.47 -1.01 -14.64
C GLN A 325 36.80 0.14 -15.41
N GLY A 326 37.04 1.37 -14.96
CA GLY A 326 36.43 2.58 -15.54
C GLY A 326 35.08 2.97 -14.92
N PHE A 327 34.58 2.21 -13.95
CA PHE A 327 33.47 2.61 -13.09
C PHE A 327 33.92 2.84 -11.65
N VAL A 328 33.22 3.76 -10.99
CA VAL A 328 33.27 3.96 -9.54
C VAL A 328 31.95 3.49 -8.96
N LYS A 329 31.99 2.81 -7.81
CA LYS A 329 30.80 2.34 -7.11
C LYS A 329 30.55 3.18 -5.87
N VAL A 330 29.33 3.67 -5.74
CA VAL A 330 28.86 4.51 -4.64
C VAL A 330 27.78 3.74 -3.89
N ASN A 331 28.10 3.31 -2.68
CA ASN A 331 27.15 2.67 -1.78
C ASN A 331 26.57 3.72 -0.83
N PHE A 332 25.27 3.67 -0.59
CA PHE A 332 24.58 4.60 0.31
C PHE A 332 23.60 3.87 1.22
N ASP A 333 23.33 4.46 2.39
CA ASP A 333 22.41 3.89 3.39
C ASP A 333 21.88 4.97 4.32
N ALA A 334 20.74 4.70 4.96
CA ALA A 334 20.20 5.55 6.02
C ALA A 334 19.99 4.80 7.34
N ALA A 335 20.42 5.40 8.45
CA ALA A 335 20.24 4.87 9.79
C ALA A 335 19.21 5.71 10.58
N LEU A 336 18.29 5.06 11.27
CA LEU A 336 17.29 5.74 12.12
C LEU A 336 17.67 5.63 13.59
N PHE A 337 17.60 6.75 14.32
CA PHE A 337 17.90 6.81 15.74
C PHE A 337 16.63 7.16 16.53
N LYS A 338 15.88 6.11 16.90
CA LYS A 338 14.55 6.26 17.53
C LYS A 338 14.55 7.08 18.82
N HIS A 339 15.63 7.03 19.60
CA HIS A 339 15.71 7.72 20.90
C HIS A 339 15.97 9.22 20.78
N THR A 340 16.54 9.67 19.66
CA THR A 340 16.96 11.05 19.45
C THR A 340 16.14 11.78 18.38
N SER A 341 15.08 11.13 17.85
CA SER A 341 14.27 11.65 16.74
C SER A 341 15.13 12.16 15.57
N SER A 342 16.25 11.49 15.31
CA SER A 342 17.21 11.85 14.28
C SER A 342 17.51 10.67 13.36
N ALA A 343 18.15 10.96 12.24
CA ALA A 343 18.62 9.96 11.30
C ALA A 343 20.05 10.30 10.84
N GLY A 344 20.69 9.33 10.21
CA GLY A 344 22.03 9.45 9.65
C GLY A 344 22.04 9.02 8.20
N LEU A 345 22.79 9.72 7.37
CA LEU A 345 23.05 9.34 5.98
C LEU A 345 24.52 8.93 5.85
N GLY A 346 24.76 7.78 5.23
CA GLY A 346 26.10 7.26 4.96
C GLY A 346 26.32 7.05 3.47
N VAL A 347 27.49 7.45 2.97
CA VAL A 347 27.90 7.22 1.58
C VAL A 347 29.36 6.80 1.54
N ILE A 348 29.70 5.78 0.76
CA ILE A 348 31.07 5.35 0.49
C ILE A 348 31.28 5.22 -1.01
N VAL A 349 32.41 5.75 -1.49
CA VAL A 349 32.80 5.81 -2.89
C VAL A 349 34.06 4.97 -3.07
N ARG A 350 34.00 3.96 -3.94
CA ARG A 350 35.10 3.02 -4.18
C ARG A 350 35.40 2.83 -5.66
N ASP A 351 36.68 2.72 -5.97
CA ASP A 351 37.12 2.41 -7.33
C ASP A 351 36.96 0.91 -7.67
N TRP A 352 37.34 0.53 -8.89
CA TRP A 352 37.34 -0.84 -9.41
C TRP A 352 38.33 -1.79 -8.70
N ARG A 353 39.24 -1.27 -7.88
CA ARG A 353 40.14 -2.08 -7.02
C ARG A 353 39.57 -2.24 -5.61
N GLY A 354 38.46 -1.57 -5.30
CA GLY A 354 37.88 -1.49 -3.96
C GLY A 354 38.54 -0.46 -3.04
N ALA A 355 39.45 0.38 -3.56
CA ALA A 355 40.08 1.46 -2.81
C ALA A 355 39.05 2.56 -2.50
N ASN A 356 39.17 3.16 -1.31
CA ASN A 356 38.26 4.21 -0.86
C ASN A 356 38.66 5.57 -1.46
N LEU A 357 37.83 6.10 -2.35
CA LEU A 357 38.03 7.43 -2.93
C LEU A 357 37.45 8.54 -2.05
N GLY A 358 36.36 8.23 -1.34
CA GLY A 358 35.66 9.19 -0.51
C GLY A 358 34.58 8.54 0.35
N ALA A 359 34.41 9.02 1.58
CA ALA A 359 33.34 8.61 2.46
C ALA A 359 32.63 9.83 3.06
N LEU A 360 31.35 9.69 3.34
CA LEU A 360 30.52 10.71 3.94
C LEU A 360 29.64 10.13 5.04
N SER A 361 29.53 10.88 6.12
CA SER A 361 28.57 10.63 7.19
C SER A 361 27.98 11.98 7.60
N MET A 362 26.66 12.08 7.67
CA MET A 362 26.00 13.30 8.11
C MET A 362 24.71 13.01 8.87
N PRO A 363 24.38 13.80 9.91
CA PRO A 363 23.08 13.76 10.55
C PRO A 363 22.03 14.36 9.61
N ALA A 364 20.80 13.84 9.73
CA ALA A 364 19.62 14.31 9.05
C ALA A 364 18.43 14.35 10.01
N MET A 365 17.46 15.21 9.72
CA MET A 365 16.19 15.20 10.44
C MET A 365 15.44 13.91 10.11
N LEU A 366 14.90 13.27 11.14
CA LEU A 366 14.15 12.03 10.97
C LEU A 366 12.86 12.33 10.20
N SER A 367 12.77 11.82 8.98
CA SER A 367 11.55 11.90 8.18
C SER A 367 10.53 10.83 8.61
N SER A 368 9.36 10.87 7.99
CA SER A 368 8.20 10.08 8.42
C SER A 368 8.30 8.59 8.09
N THR A 369 9.09 8.25 7.08
CA THR A 369 9.25 6.88 6.60
C THR A 369 10.71 6.51 6.40
N VAL A 370 11.02 5.22 6.57
CA VAL A 370 12.34 4.65 6.24
C VAL A 370 12.67 4.92 4.76
N ALA A 371 11.68 4.74 3.87
CA ALA A 371 11.88 4.91 2.44
C ALA A 371 12.30 6.35 2.06
N GLU A 372 11.74 7.38 2.71
CA GLU A 372 12.21 8.77 2.53
C GLU A 372 13.66 8.93 2.96
N MET A 373 14.07 8.32 4.08
CA MET A 373 15.46 8.41 4.55
C MET A 373 16.43 7.72 3.58
N GLU A 374 16.07 6.54 3.06
CA GLU A 374 16.86 5.86 2.01
C GLU A 374 16.92 6.68 0.72
N ALA A 375 15.82 7.33 0.34
CA ALA A 375 15.79 8.22 -0.81
C ALA A 375 16.71 9.45 -0.60
N LEU A 376 16.72 10.02 0.61
CA LEU A 376 17.62 11.13 0.97
C LEU A 376 19.09 10.70 0.95
N ALA A 377 19.41 9.49 1.43
CA ALA A 377 20.76 8.92 1.32
C ALA A 377 21.18 8.78 -0.14
N CYS A 378 20.27 8.27 -1.00
CA CYS A 378 20.48 8.20 -2.45
C CYS A 378 20.74 9.58 -3.06
N LEU A 379 19.89 10.57 -2.77
CA LEU A 379 20.07 11.94 -3.27
C LEU A 379 21.40 12.54 -2.83
N ARG A 380 21.77 12.37 -1.55
CA ARG A 380 23.06 12.85 -1.06
C ARG A 380 24.23 12.16 -1.75
N ALA A 381 24.12 10.86 -2.02
CA ALA A 381 25.14 10.10 -2.75
C ALA A 381 25.34 10.63 -4.17
N PHE A 382 24.27 10.97 -4.88
CA PHE A 382 24.35 11.60 -6.21
C PHE A 382 25.02 12.97 -6.14
N GLN A 383 24.65 13.80 -5.16
CA GLN A 383 25.28 15.10 -4.96
C GLN A 383 26.78 14.95 -4.64
N PHE A 384 27.13 13.98 -3.78
CA PHE A 384 28.52 13.74 -3.41
C PHE A 384 29.35 13.23 -4.59
N ALA A 385 28.79 12.34 -5.41
CA ALA A 385 29.45 11.88 -6.64
C ALA A 385 29.69 13.03 -7.64
N ALA A 386 28.75 13.98 -7.74
CA ALA A 386 28.93 15.17 -8.57
C ALA A 386 29.96 16.14 -7.97
N GLU A 387 30.01 16.32 -6.65
CA GLU A 387 31.03 17.10 -5.94
C GLU A 387 32.45 16.53 -6.15
N LEU A 388 32.57 15.22 -6.35
CA LEU A 388 33.81 14.51 -6.64
C LEU A 388 34.14 14.42 -8.13
N ASP A 389 33.35 15.08 -9.00
CA ASP A 389 33.51 15.08 -10.46
C ASP A 389 33.56 13.66 -11.07
N LEU A 390 32.75 12.74 -10.53
CA LEU A 390 32.66 11.38 -11.05
C LEU A 390 31.74 11.33 -12.26
N HIS A 391 32.17 10.68 -13.35
CA HIS A 391 31.37 10.62 -14.59
C HIS A 391 30.71 9.26 -14.86
N ARG A 392 31.34 8.15 -14.45
CA ARG A 392 30.85 6.78 -14.71
C ARG A 392 30.64 6.06 -13.38
N VAL A 393 29.39 6.02 -12.92
CA VAL A 393 29.07 5.68 -11.54
C VAL A 393 28.02 4.56 -11.45
N ILE A 394 28.25 3.62 -10.53
CA ILE A 394 27.27 2.64 -10.11
C ILE A 394 26.77 3.06 -8.72
N PHE A 395 25.50 3.44 -8.61
CA PHE A 395 24.85 3.72 -7.33
C PHE A 395 24.20 2.45 -6.80
N GLU A 396 24.61 2.03 -5.61
CA GLU A 396 24.22 0.77 -4.99
C GLU A 396 23.63 0.99 -3.59
N GLY A 397 22.48 0.39 -3.31
CA GLY A 397 21.79 0.52 -2.01
C GLY A 397 20.98 -0.73 -1.66
N ASP A 398 20.55 -0.83 -0.40
CA ASP A 398 19.84 -2.00 0.12
C ASP A 398 18.31 -1.92 -0.02
N SER A 399 17.80 -0.77 -0.44
CA SER A 399 16.37 -0.53 -0.65
C SER A 399 15.96 -0.79 -2.09
N ALA A 400 15.48 -2.01 -2.36
CA ALA A 400 14.94 -2.38 -3.68
C ALA A 400 13.84 -1.41 -4.16
N THR A 401 13.05 -0.87 -3.23
CA THR A 401 12.02 0.13 -3.53
C THR A 401 12.64 1.41 -4.10
N ILE A 402 13.67 1.95 -3.47
CA ILE A 402 14.33 3.18 -3.92
C ILE A 402 15.09 2.93 -5.22
N ILE A 403 15.85 1.84 -5.30
CA ILE A 403 16.61 1.46 -6.52
C ILE A 403 15.66 1.30 -7.72
N SER A 404 14.52 0.61 -7.55
CA SER A 404 13.51 0.49 -8.61
C SER A 404 12.90 1.84 -8.98
N ALA A 405 12.59 2.70 -8.00
CA ALA A 405 11.97 4.00 -8.23
C ALA A 405 12.88 4.96 -9.00
N VAL A 406 14.16 5.07 -8.62
CA VAL A 406 15.12 5.95 -9.31
C VAL A 406 15.47 5.44 -10.70
N SER A 407 15.57 4.11 -10.89
CA SER A 407 15.90 3.50 -12.19
C SER A 407 14.81 3.78 -13.23
N HIS A 408 13.56 3.49 -12.88
CA HIS A 408 12.42 3.55 -13.82
C HIS A 408 11.63 4.87 -13.75
N GLY A 409 11.93 5.74 -12.79
CA GLY A 409 11.17 6.97 -12.56
C GLY A 409 9.74 6.71 -12.06
N THR A 410 9.52 5.60 -11.35
CA THR A 410 8.23 5.20 -10.78
C THR A 410 8.00 5.81 -9.40
N SER A 411 6.81 5.61 -8.83
CA SER A 411 6.48 6.04 -7.45
C SER A 411 6.53 7.55 -7.22
N ARG A 412 6.26 8.37 -8.24
CA ARG A 412 6.24 9.84 -8.13
C ARG A 412 5.20 10.39 -7.16
N LEU A 413 4.12 9.65 -6.91
CA LEU A 413 3.10 10.02 -5.93
C LEU A 413 3.42 9.56 -4.51
N SER A 414 4.49 8.78 -4.31
CA SER A 414 4.92 8.35 -2.98
C SER A 414 5.43 9.54 -2.17
N SER A 415 5.58 9.37 -0.86
CA SER A 415 6.08 10.42 0.03
C SER A 415 7.48 10.91 -0.38
N PHE A 416 8.33 10.02 -0.91
CA PHE A 416 9.67 10.32 -1.40
C PHE A 416 9.75 10.72 -2.89
N GLY A 417 8.62 10.95 -3.56
CA GLY A 417 8.58 11.22 -5.01
C GLY A 417 9.42 12.42 -5.48
N ASN A 418 9.43 13.52 -4.73
CA ASN A 418 10.24 14.71 -5.06
C ASN A 418 11.73 14.38 -5.03
N ILE A 419 12.15 13.56 -4.07
CA ILE A 419 13.55 13.14 -3.92
C ILE A 419 13.97 12.28 -5.12
N VAL A 420 13.11 11.37 -5.57
CA VAL A 420 13.36 10.58 -6.79
C VAL A 420 13.48 11.47 -8.01
N ASP A 421 12.59 12.45 -8.18
CA ASP A 421 12.66 13.37 -9.30
C ASP A 421 13.94 14.23 -9.22
N ASP A 422 14.37 14.66 -8.02
CA ASP A 422 15.62 15.40 -7.81
C ASP A 422 16.85 14.57 -8.20
N VAL A 423 16.91 13.29 -7.80
CA VAL A 423 17.96 12.34 -8.23
C VAL A 423 17.98 12.25 -9.75
N ARG A 424 16.82 12.12 -10.38
CA ARG A 424 16.73 11.99 -11.84
C ARG A 424 17.16 13.26 -12.59
N HIS A 425 16.98 14.44 -11.99
CA HIS A 425 17.48 15.70 -12.56
C HIS A 425 19.02 15.82 -12.48
N LEU A 426 19.68 15.05 -11.60
CA LEU A 426 21.14 15.01 -11.52
C LEU A 426 21.77 14.01 -12.51
N LEU A 427 20.99 13.11 -13.11
CA LEU A 427 21.50 12.10 -14.05
C LEU A 427 22.31 12.70 -15.22
N PRO A 428 21.93 13.83 -15.84
CA PRO A 428 22.69 14.42 -16.94
C PRO A 428 24.11 14.88 -16.57
N ASN A 429 24.44 15.02 -15.29
CA ASN A 429 25.79 15.38 -14.84
C ASN A 429 26.80 14.22 -14.99
N PHE A 430 26.32 13.02 -15.30
CA PHE A 430 27.12 11.81 -15.40
C PHE A 430 27.09 11.28 -16.84
N SER A 431 28.23 10.81 -17.35
CA SER A 431 28.29 10.16 -18.66
C SER A 431 27.63 8.77 -18.65
N SER A 432 27.67 8.07 -17.52
CA SER A 432 27.04 6.75 -17.37
C SER A 432 26.63 6.51 -15.93
N VAL A 433 25.38 6.10 -15.73
CA VAL A 433 24.82 5.77 -14.41
C VAL A 433 24.19 4.38 -14.46
N ILE A 434 24.56 3.54 -13.48
CA ILE A 434 23.94 2.24 -13.26
C ILE A 434 23.39 2.20 -11.85
N PHE A 435 22.19 1.67 -11.69
CA PHE A 435 21.58 1.44 -10.39
C PHE A 435 21.64 -0.04 -10.05
N SER A 436 22.06 -0.36 -8.82
CA SER A 436 22.24 -1.74 -8.36
C SER A 436 21.61 -1.93 -6.98
N HIS A 437 20.90 -3.04 -6.79
CA HIS A 437 20.41 -3.43 -5.47
C HIS A 437 21.37 -4.46 -4.85
N VAL A 438 21.72 -4.27 -3.58
CA VAL A 438 22.55 -5.20 -2.81
C VAL A 438 21.85 -5.59 -1.51
N ASN A 439 22.05 -6.81 -1.03
CA ASN A 439 21.57 -7.17 0.30
C ASN A 439 22.37 -6.42 1.38
N ARG A 440 21.80 -6.29 2.58
CA ARG A 440 22.45 -5.62 3.74
C ARG A 440 23.88 -6.06 4.02
N SER A 441 24.20 -7.34 3.83
CA SER A 441 25.56 -7.87 4.01
C SER A 441 26.59 -7.26 3.06
N GLY A 442 26.16 -6.78 1.89
CA GLY A 442 27.00 -6.06 0.93
C GLY A 442 27.00 -4.54 1.12
N ASN A 443 26.16 -3.97 2.01
CA ASN A 443 26.07 -2.53 2.25
C ASN A 443 26.63 -2.07 3.61
N LEU A 444 27.34 -2.96 4.32
CA LEU A 444 27.75 -2.75 5.73
C LEU A 444 28.53 -1.45 5.98
N VAL A 445 29.34 -0.99 5.02
CA VAL A 445 30.14 0.22 5.21
C VAL A 445 29.28 1.48 5.13
N ALA A 446 28.33 1.53 4.20
CA ALA A 446 27.40 2.64 4.11
C ALA A 446 26.49 2.69 5.36
N ASP A 447 25.99 1.53 5.82
CA ASP A 447 25.23 1.40 7.08
C ASP A 447 26.05 1.84 8.30
N ALA A 448 27.33 1.46 8.40
CA ALA A 448 28.20 1.91 9.48
C ALA A 448 28.44 3.43 9.46
N LEU A 449 28.61 4.02 8.27
CA LEU A 449 28.74 5.47 8.11
C LEU A 449 27.43 6.19 8.47
N ALA A 450 26.28 5.64 8.09
CA ALA A 450 24.99 6.18 8.45
C ALA A 450 24.80 6.13 9.98
N LYS A 451 25.19 5.03 10.64
CA LYS A 451 25.16 4.91 12.11
C LYS A 451 26.12 5.86 12.82
N LYS A 452 27.31 6.10 12.25
CA LYS A 452 28.30 7.06 12.80
C LYS A 452 27.74 8.48 12.93
N ALA A 453 26.73 8.83 12.11
CA ALA A 453 26.08 10.13 12.13
C ALA A 453 25.51 10.52 13.52
N SER A 454 25.17 9.56 14.38
CA SER A 454 24.66 9.84 15.74
C SER A 454 25.69 10.47 16.67
N SER A 455 26.99 10.38 16.31
CA SER A 455 28.11 10.80 17.15
C SER A 455 28.85 12.04 16.61
N ILE A 456 28.41 12.60 15.49
CA ILE A 456 29.07 13.72 14.81
C ILE A 456 28.13 14.92 14.66
N ILE A 457 28.72 16.11 14.50
CA ILE A 457 27.99 17.36 14.27
C ILE A 457 28.29 17.84 12.86
N GLY A 458 27.23 17.98 12.06
CA GLY A 458 27.36 18.40 10.65
C GLY A 458 27.88 17.30 9.72
N CYS A 459 28.24 17.68 8.51
CA CYS A 459 28.71 16.77 7.47
C CYS A 459 30.20 16.47 7.62
N HIS A 460 30.57 15.20 7.81
CA HIS A 460 31.94 14.74 7.84
C HIS A 460 32.27 14.03 6.53
N ILE A 461 33.36 14.45 5.88
CA ILE A 461 33.85 13.90 4.62
C ILE A 461 35.28 13.42 4.84
N TRP A 462 35.56 12.18 4.42
CA TRP A 462 36.89 11.58 4.41
C TRP A 462 37.29 11.37 2.96
N MET A 463 38.43 11.93 2.56
CA MET A 463 38.97 11.81 1.20
C MET A 463 40.34 11.15 1.24
N GLU A 464 40.68 10.43 0.16
CA GLU A 464 42.07 10.00 -0.05
C GLU A 464 42.93 11.22 -0.40
N ALA A 465 44.18 11.25 0.07
CA ALA A 465 45.04 12.46 0.09
C ALA A 465 45.42 13.05 -1.29
N PHE A 466 44.96 12.47 -2.39
CA PHE A 466 45.26 12.91 -3.76
C PHE A 466 44.22 13.86 -4.37
N ALA A 467 43.08 14.13 -3.71
CA ALA A 467 42.07 15.07 -4.18
C ALA A 467 42.05 16.37 -3.34
N PHE A 468 42.92 17.34 -3.67
CA PHE A 468 42.90 18.71 -3.12
C PHE A 468 41.73 19.51 -3.74
N ARG A 469 41.10 20.56 -3.16
CA ARG A 469 41.40 21.61 -2.16
C ARG A 469 40.04 22.02 -1.54
N HIS A 470 40.01 22.32 -0.24
CA HIS A 470 38.87 22.89 0.52
C HIS A 470 37.79 21.93 1.06
N CYS A 471 38.16 21.07 2.01
CA CYS A 471 37.24 20.71 3.10
C CYS A 471 38.04 20.17 4.30
N ARG A 472 37.57 20.42 5.53
CA ARG A 472 38.22 19.89 6.75
C ARG A 472 38.16 18.36 6.74
N VAL A 473 39.30 17.72 6.49
CA VAL A 473 39.44 16.26 6.48
C VAL A 473 39.73 15.78 7.90
N GLY A 474 38.82 14.96 8.46
CA GLY A 474 39.16 14.08 9.58
C GLY A 474 39.89 12.84 9.02
N LYS A 475 40.91 12.32 9.70
CA LYS A 475 41.46 10.99 9.38
C LYS A 475 40.55 9.90 9.97
N LEU A 476 40.49 8.76 9.29
CA LEU A 476 39.73 7.58 9.70
C LEU A 476 40.33 6.93 10.95
#